data_AF-A0A4U5VQZ7-F1
#
_entry.id   AF-A0A4U5VQZ7-F1
#
_cell.length_a   1.000
_cell.length_b   1.000
_cell.length_c   1.000
_cell.angle_alpha   90.00
_cell.angle_beta   90.00
_cell.angle_gamma   90.00
#
_symmetry.space_group_name_H-M   'P 1'
#
loop_
_entity.id
_entity.type
_entity.pdbx_description
1 polymer ?
#
loop_
_entity_poly.entity_id
_entity_poly.type
_entity_poly.pdbx_seq_one_letter_code
_entity_poly.pdbx_strand_id
1 'polypeptide(L)'
;MNVVLRAASTGISPVRNFKRGFMNKIFHPNIDEASGTVCLDVINQTWTALYDLTNIFESFLPQLLAYPNPIDPLNGDAAAMYLHRPEEYKQKIKEYIQKYATEEALKEQEEGAGDSSSESSMSDFSEDEAQDMEL
;
A
#
# COMPACT_ATOMS: atom_id res chain seq x y z
N MET A 1 5.27 12.58 -0.46
CA MET A 1 4.10 12.01 -1.15
C MET A 1 3.51 10.95 -0.25
N ASN A 2 2.21 10.99 0.06
CA ASN A 2 1.57 9.98 0.90
C ASN A 2 1.02 8.88 -0.02
N VAL A 3 1.76 7.78 -0.14
CA VAL A 3 1.27 6.54 -0.74
C VAL A 3 0.70 5.71 0.39
N VAL A 4 -0.60 5.39 0.35
CA VAL A 4 -1.26 4.60 1.37
C VAL A 4 -0.78 3.15 1.27
N LEU A 5 0.19 2.79 2.11
CA LEU A 5 0.63 1.42 2.30
C LEU A 5 -0.37 0.72 3.23
N ARG A 6 -1.32 -0.01 2.65
CA ARG A 6 -2.23 -0.84 3.44
C ARG A 6 -1.55 -2.18 3.73
N ALA A 7 -1.16 -2.40 4.98
CA ALA A 7 -0.76 -3.73 5.44
C ALA A 7 -2.01 -4.62 5.43
N ALA A 8 -1.95 -5.80 4.79
CA ALA A 8 -3.09 -6.72 4.81
C ALA A 8 -3.34 -7.16 6.27
N SER A 9 -4.52 -6.82 6.80
CA SER A 9 -4.96 -7.12 8.18
C SER A 9 -5.17 -8.61 8.45
N THR A 10 -4.91 -9.48 7.47
CA THR A 10 -4.77 -10.92 7.73
C THR A 10 -3.66 -11.13 8.75
N GLY A 11 -3.90 -11.89 9.83
CA GLY A 11 -2.97 -12.21 10.93
C GLY A 11 -1.67 -12.93 10.52
N ILE A 12 -0.99 -12.38 9.52
CA ILE A 12 0.17 -12.87 8.83
C ILE A 12 1.33 -11.98 9.25
N SER A 13 2.40 -12.61 9.74
CA SER A 13 3.61 -11.94 10.21
C SER A 13 4.02 -10.78 9.28
N PRO A 14 4.34 -9.59 9.82
CA PRO A 14 4.62 -8.39 9.04
C PRO A 14 5.71 -8.55 7.96
N VAL A 15 6.64 -9.50 8.12
CA VAL A 15 7.62 -9.91 7.09
C VAL A 15 6.95 -10.50 5.83
N ARG A 16 5.89 -11.29 6.00
CA ARG A 16 5.09 -11.85 4.89
C ARG A 16 4.20 -10.80 4.23
N ASN A 17 3.80 -9.76 4.97
CA ASN A 17 3.04 -8.64 4.40
C ASN A 17 3.88 -7.78 3.47
N PHE A 18 5.12 -7.48 3.84
CA PHE A 18 6.04 -6.74 2.97
C PHE A 18 6.32 -7.46 1.64
N LYS A 19 6.40 -8.80 1.65
CA LYS A 19 6.57 -9.62 0.44
C LYS A 19 5.41 -9.53 -0.55
N ARG A 20 4.22 -9.08 -0.13
CA ARG A 20 3.05 -8.95 -1.00
C ARG A 20 2.97 -7.63 -1.75
N GLY A 21 3.84 -6.66 -1.45
CA GLY A 21 3.89 -5.40 -2.18
C GLY A 21 2.71 -4.47 -1.90
N PHE A 22 2.54 -3.48 -2.77
CA PHE A 22 1.47 -2.50 -2.71
C PHE A 22 0.14 -3.09 -3.17
N MET A 23 -0.94 -2.84 -2.43
CA MET A 23 -2.27 -3.36 -2.78
C MET A 23 -2.90 -2.59 -3.94
N ASN A 24 -2.59 -1.31 -4.08
CA ASN A 24 -3.06 -0.46 -5.15
C ASN A 24 -1.98 -0.28 -6.24
N LYS A 25 -2.41 0.10 -7.44
CA LYS A 25 -1.51 0.29 -8.59
C LYS A 25 -0.56 1.46 -8.34
N ILE A 26 0.73 1.23 -8.57
CA ILE A 26 1.78 2.23 -8.45
C ILE A 26 2.67 2.22 -9.69
N PHE A 27 2.99 3.42 -10.16
CA PHE A 27 3.93 3.62 -11.27
C PHE A 27 5.31 3.98 -10.71
N HIS A 28 6.22 2.99 -10.65
CA HIS A 28 7.55 3.16 -10.06
C HIS A 28 8.57 2.16 -10.64
N PRO A 29 9.83 2.56 -10.91
CA PRO A 29 10.85 1.70 -11.54
C PRO A 29 11.09 0.35 -10.83
N ASN A 30 11.07 0.34 -9.50
CA ASN A 30 11.34 -0.85 -8.69
C ASN A 30 10.09 -1.53 -8.11
N ILE A 31 8.90 -1.22 -8.64
CA ILE A 31 7.63 -1.85 -8.22
C ILE A 31 6.96 -2.42 -9.46
N ASP A 32 6.59 -3.69 -9.41
CA ASP A 32 5.81 -4.32 -10.47
C ASP A 32 4.39 -3.74 -10.51
N GLU A 33 3.95 -3.25 -11.66
CA GLU A 33 2.68 -2.52 -11.80
C GLU A 33 1.45 -3.45 -11.73
N ALA A 34 1.62 -4.74 -12.05
CA ALA A 34 0.54 -5.72 -12.04
C ALA A 34 0.27 -6.26 -10.63
N SER A 35 1.33 -6.64 -9.92
CA SER A 35 1.24 -7.26 -8.58
C SER A 35 1.49 -6.30 -7.42
N GLY A 36 2.09 -5.13 -7.67
CA GLY A 36 2.55 -4.21 -6.63
C GLY A 36 3.83 -4.65 -5.91
N THR A 37 4.46 -5.75 -6.33
CA THR A 37 5.63 -6.32 -5.66
C THR A 37 6.85 -5.39 -5.78
N VAL A 38 7.53 -5.15 -4.66
CA VAL A 38 8.79 -4.38 -4.62
C VAL A 38 9.96 -5.29 -4.98
N CYS A 39 10.90 -4.79 -5.78
CA CYS A 39 12.09 -5.55 -6.19
C CYS A 39 12.89 -6.09 -4.99
N LEU A 40 13.09 -7.41 -4.97
CA LEU A 40 13.78 -8.10 -3.88
C LEU A 40 15.24 -7.67 -3.74
N ASP A 41 15.92 -7.37 -4.84
CA ASP A 41 17.33 -6.95 -4.80
C ASP A 41 17.50 -5.58 -4.14
N VAL A 42 16.57 -4.66 -4.39
CA VAL A 42 16.56 -3.33 -3.75
C VAL A 42 16.27 -3.44 -2.26
N ILE A 43 15.38 -4.37 -1.87
CA ILE A 43 15.12 -4.69 -0.46
C ILE A 43 16.41 -5.22 0.19
N ASN A 44 17.05 -6.21 -0.42
CA ASN A 44 18.23 -6.87 0.13
C ASN A 44 19.45 -5.94 0.23
N GLN A 45 19.56 -4.92 -0.62
CA GLN A 45 20.62 -3.90 -0.53
C GLN A 45 20.50 -3.03 0.73
N THR A 46 19.28 -2.80 1.22
CA THR A 46 19.03 -1.93 2.38
C THR A 46 18.77 -2.73 3.66
N TRP A 47 18.21 -3.93 3.54
CA TRP A 47 17.83 -4.78 4.65
C TRP A 47 19.05 -5.39 5.33
N THR A 48 19.19 -5.11 6.62
CA THR A 48 20.11 -5.84 7.51
C THR A 48 19.29 -6.61 8.54
N ALA A 49 19.86 -7.64 9.17
CA ALA A 49 19.16 -8.44 10.19
C ALA A 49 18.69 -7.63 11.43
N LEU A 50 19.11 -6.36 11.53
CA LEU A 50 18.75 -5.42 12.58
C LEU A 50 17.62 -4.44 12.17
N TYR A 51 17.13 -4.52 10.93
CA TYR A 51 16.08 -3.63 10.46
C TYR A 51 14.72 -4.07 11.01
N ASP A 52 14.12 -3.20 11.83
CA ASP A 52 12.74 -3.39 12.27
C ASP A 52 11.76 -3.11 11.14
N LEU A 53 10.60 -3.77 11.20
CA LEU A 53 9.52 -3.60 10.22
C LEU A 53 9.02 -2.17 10.16
N THR A 54 9.06 -1.45 11.28
CA THR A 54 8.75 -0.01 11.35
C THR A 54 9.67 0.80 10.43
N ASN A 55 10.97 0.49 10.41
CA ASN A 55 11.94 1.18 9.57
C ASN A 55 11.70 0.96 8.07
N ILE A 56 10.99 -0.11 7.68
CA ILE A 56 10.57 -0.30 6.28
C ILE A 56 9.64 0.83 5.86
N PHE A 57 8.61 1.11 6.66
CA PHE A 57 7.58 2.09 6.34
C PHE A 57 8.04 3.52 6.61
N GLU A 58 8.88 3.73 7.62
CA GLU A 58 9.34 5.07 8.02
C GLU A 58 10.58 5.55 7.26
N SER A 59 11.44 4.64 6.80
CA SER A 59 12.71 4.98 6.16
C SER A 59 12.85 4.42 4.75
N PHE A 60 12.82 3.09 4.61
CA PHE A 60 13.13 2.45 3.32
C PHE A 60 12.15 2.85 2.20
N LEU A 61 10.84 2.73 2.42
CA LEU A 61 9.85 3.01 1.39
C LEU A 61 9.79 4.51 1.01
N PRO A 62 9.78 5.47 1.96
CA PRO A 62 9.90 6.89 1.61
C PRO A 62 11.16 7.20 0.79
N GLN A 63 12.30 6.61 1.16
CA GLN A 63 13.56 6.81 0.46
C GLN A 63 13.52 6.22 -0.96
N LEU A 64 12.98 5.00 -1.11
CA LEU A 64 12.85 4.34 -2.39
C LEU A 64 11.93 5.12 -3.34
N LEU A 65 10.78 5.58 -2.85
CA LEU A 65 9.82 6.36 -3.65
C LEU A 65 10.37 7.73 -4.08
N ALA A 66 11.26 8.32 -3.28
CA ALA A 66 11.93 9.58 -3.61
C ALA A 66 13.10 9.37 -4.61
N TYR A 67 13.84 8.27 -4.46
CA TYR A 67 15.06 7.98 -5.20
C TYR A 67 15.03 6.55 -5.74
N PRO A 68 14.31 6.30 -6.86
CA PRO A 68 14.27 4.97 -7.46
C PRO A 68 15.63 4.54 -7.99
N ASN A 69 15.88 3.23 -7.98
CA ASN A 69 17.04 2.65 -8.63
C ASN A 69 16.70 2.32 -10.10
N PRO A 70 17.31 2.98 -11.09
CA PRO A 70 17.02 2.73 -12.50
C PRO A 70 17.73 1.50 -13.08
N ILE A 71 18.61 0.83 -12.32
CA ILE A 71 19.33 -0.38 -12.74
C ILE A 71 18.39 -1.58 -12.60
N ASP A 72 18.27 -2.37 -13.66
CA ASP A 72 17.40 -3.56 -13.75
C ASP A 72 15.99 -3.33 -13.18
N PRO A 73 15.21 -2.40 -13.77
CA PRO A 73 13.90 -2.03 -13.24
C PRO A 73 12.85 -3.13 -13.46
N LEU A 74 11.92 -3.26 -12.50
CA LEU A 74 10.72 -4.08 -12.69
C LEU A 74 9.73 -3.41 -13.65
N ASN A 75 9.67 -2.08 -13.64
CA ASN A 75 8.88 -1.30 -14.57
C ASN A 75 9.81 -0.47 -15.48
N GLY A 76 10.10 -1.02 -16.66
CA GLY A 76 10.98 -0.40 -17.64
C GLY A 76 10.46 0.95 -18.16
N ASP A 77 9.14 1.10 -18.32
CA ASP A 77 8.53 2.35 -18.75
C ASP A 77 8.72 3.45 -17.71
N ALA A 78 8.52 3.13 -16.43
CA ALA A 78 8.74 4.05 -15.33
C ALA A 78 10.21 4.46 -15.25
N ALA A 79 11.15 3.52 -15.43
CA ALA A 79 12.58 3.82 -15.43
C ALA A 79 12.99 4.71 -16.61
N ALA A 80 12.50 4.43 -17.81
CA ALA A 80 12.78 5.24 -19.01
C ALA A 80 12.23 6.67 -18.86
N MET A 81 11.02 6.83 -18.31
CA MET A 81 10.47 8.14 -18.01
C MET A 81 11.27 8.86 -16.91
N TYR A 82 11.64 8.16 -15.83
CA TYR A 82 12.45 8.73 -14.76
C TYR A 82 13.79 9.28 -15.27
N LEU A 83 14.49 8.53 -16.13
CA LEU A 83 15.81 8.92 -16.65
C LEU A 83 15.75 9.99 -17.73
N HIS A 84 14.79 9.92 -18.65
CA HIS A 84 14.79 10.75 -19.86
C HIS A 84 13.72 11.84 -19.87
N ARG A 85 12.65 11.69 -19.09
CA ARG A 85 11.46 12.57 -19.10
C ARG A 85 10.90 12.80 -17.68
N PRO A 86 11.68 13.42 -16.78
CA PRO A 86 11.33 13.52 -15.36
C PRO A 86 10.03 14.29 -15.10
N GLU A 87 9.67 15.26 -15.94
CA GLU A 87 8.40 16.00 -15.80
C GLU A 87 7.19 15.14 -16.20
N GLU A 88 7.29 14.35 -17.27
CA GLU A 88 6.24 13.38 -17.64
C GLU A 88 6.10 12.28 -16.58
N TYR A 89 7.21 11.82 -16.00
CA TYR A 89 7.21 10.87 -14.90
C TYR A 89 6.41 11.39 -13.70
N LYS A 90 6.68 12.63 -13.26
CA LYS A 90 5.94 13.28 -12.17
C LYS A 90 4.45 13.43 -12.50
N GLN A 91 4.12 13.80 -13.73
CA GLN A 91 2.74 13.97 -14.18
C GLN A 91 1.99 12.63 -14.15
N LYS A 92 2.59 11.57 -14.69
CA LYS A 92 2.01 10.22 -14.68
C LYS A 92 1.81 9.69 -13.25
N ILE A 93 2.75 9.95 -12.34
CA ILE A 93 2.56 9.62 -10.91
C ILE A 93 1.33 10.32 -10.33
N LYS A 94 1.14 11.61 -10.60
CA LYS A 94 -0.04 12.35 -10.09
C LYS A 94 -1.34 11.75 -10.59
N GLU A 95 -1.40 11.37 -11.86
CA GLU A 95 -2.55 10.70 -12.46
C GLU A 95 -2.82 9.34 -11.81
N TYR A 96 -1.77 8.54 -11.55
CA TYR A 96 -1.91 7.27 -10.84
C TYR A 96 -2.40 7.45 -9.41
N ILE A 97 -1.90 8.46 -8.70
CA ILE A 97 -2.35 8.77 -7.34
C ILE A 97 -3.84 9.12 -7.34
N GLN A 98 -4.26 10.00 -8.26
CA GLN A 98 -5.66 10.41 -8.35
C GLN A 98 -6.59 9.25 -8.73
N LYS A 99 -6.10 8.29 -9.51
CA LYS A 99 -6.91 7.18 -10.02
C LYS A 99 -6.94 5.95 -9.10
N TYR A 100 -5.86 5.71 -8.35
CA TYR A 100 -5.65 4.44 -7.64
C TYR A 100 -5.26 4.59 -6.17
N ALA A 101 -4.96 5.80 -5.70
CA ALA A 101 -4.46 6.03 -4.33
C ALA A 101 -5.26 7.09 -3.56
N THR A 102 -6.45 7.46 -4.02
CA THR A 102 -7.40 8.29 -3.26
C THR A 102 -8.28 7.43 -2.37
N GLU A 103 -8.85 8.02 -1.31
CA GLU A 103 -9.74 7.29 -0.40
C GLU A 103 -10.97 6.73 -1.10
N GLU A 104 -11.49 7.45 -2.11
CA GLU A 104 -12.62 7.02 -2.92
C GLU A 104 -12.25 5.81 -3.77
N ALA A 105 -11.11 5.84 -4.46
CA ALA A 105 -10.64 4.73 -5.28
C ALA A 105 -10.34 3.48 -4.45
N LEU A 106 -9.87 3.66 -3.21
CA LEU A 106 -9.64 2.55 -2.29
C LEU A 106 -10.95 1.91 -1.82
N LYS A 107 -11.99 2.71 -1.54
CA LYS A 107 -13.33 2.20 -1.17
C LYS A 107 -13.98 1.44 -2.33
N GLU A 108 -13.88 1.95 -3.56
CA GLU A 108 -14.41 1.27 -4.75
C GLU A 108 -13.75 -0.09 -5.00
N GLN A 109 -12.45 -0.23 -4.71
CA GLN A 109 -11.76 -1.52 -4.81
C GLN A 109 -12.19 -2.53 -3.74
N GLU A 110 -12.54 -2.06 -2.53
CA GLU A 110 -13.07 -2.91 -1.47
C GLU A 110 -14.50 -3.39 -1.79
N GLU A 111 -15.34 -2.51 -2.32
CA GLU A 111 -16.71 -2.84 -2.72
C GLU A 111 -16.76 -3.76 -3.94
N GLY A 112 -15.81 -3.62 -4.88
CA GLY A 112 -15.68 -4.49 -6.04
C GLY A 112 -15.10 -5.89 -5.76
N ALA A 113 -14.47 -6.08 -4.59
CA ALA A 113 -13.95 -7.37 -4.12
C ALA A 113 -14.94 -8.13 -3.21
N GLY A 114 -16.14 -7.59 -3.01
CA GLY A 114 -17.20 -8.12 -2.13
C GLY A 114 -17.99 -9.31 -2.68
N ASP A 115 -17.35 -10.32 -3.26
CA ASP A 115 -17.96 -11.66 -3.35
C ASP A 115 -17.04 -12.72 -2.72
N SER A 116 -17.64 -13.46 -1.77
CA SER A 116 -17.08 -14.54 -0.95
C SER A 116 -16.21 -14.17 0.25
N SER A 117 -16.83 -13.61 1.29
CA SER A 117 -16.86 -14.27 2.60
C SER A 117 -17.91 -13.65 3.51
N SER A 118 -18.92 -14.45 3.79
CA SER A 118 -20.08 -14.19 4.64
C SER A 118 -19.73 -13.83 6.09
N GLU A 119 -20.65 -13.07 6.69
CA GLU A 119 -20.98 -12.93 8.12
C GLU A 119 -19.87 -12.48 9.09
N SER A 120 -20.06 -11.37 9.82
CA SER A 120 -20.94 -11.43 10.98
C SER A 120 -21.53 -10.06 11.30
N SER A 121 -22.86 -10.07 11.44
CA SER A 121 -23.68 -9.03 12.05
C SER A 121 -23.23 -8.84 13.50
N MET A 122 -22.71 -7.65 13.86
CA MET A 122 -22.47 -7.29 15.26
C MET A 122 -23.70 -6.53 15.75
N SER A 123 -24.44 -7.22 16.61
CA SER A 123 -25.67 -6.79 17.25
C SER A 123 -25.49 -5.57 18.16
N ASP A 124 -26.46 -4.66 18.00
CA ASP A 124 -27.01 -3.67 18.92
C ASP A 124 -26.76 -3.96 20.42
N PHE A 125 -26.10 -3.04 21.10
CA PHE A 125 -26.03 -2.97 22.57
C PHE A 125 -26.41 -1.54 22.96
N SER A 126 -27.71 -1.28 23.10
CA SER A 126 -28.21 -0.11 23.82
C SER A 126 -28.35 -0.48 25.29
N GLU A 127 -27.37 -0.11 26.11
CA GLU A 127 -27.53 -0.01 27.56
C GLU A 127 -28.16 1.36 27.87
N ASP A 128 -29.45 1.36 28.20
CA ASP A 128 -30.11 2.47 28.88
C ASP A 128 -30.87 1.88 30.09
N GLU A 129 -30.16 1.72 31.21
CA GLU A 129 -30.80 1.61 32.52
C GLU A 129 -31.01 3.01 33.06
N ALA A 130 -32.19 3.56 32.81
CA ALA A 130 -32.71 4.73 33.50
C ALA A 130 -33.95 4.31 34.34
N GLN A 131 -33.70 4.15 35.64
CA GLN A 131 -34.49 4.60 36.79
C GLN A 131 -36.04 4.48 36.78
N ASP A 132 -36.54 3.89 37.87
CA ASP A 132 -37.76 4.27 38.62
C ASP A 132 -39.11 3.62 38.21
N MET A 133 -39.60 2.72 39.07
CA MET A 133 -40.99 2.81 39.59
C MET A 133 -41.21 1.89 40.80
N GLU A 134 -41.76 2.48 41.86
CA GLU A 134 -42.33 1.88 43.07
C GLU A 134 -43.19 0.63 42.84
N LEU A 135 -43.16 -0.30 43.82
CA LEU A 135 -44.32 -0.71 44.65
C LEU A 135 -43.89 -1.57 45.84
#